data_AF-A0AAW8UF94-F1
#
_entry.id   AF-A0AAW8UF94-F1
#
_cell.length_a   1.000
_cell.length_b   1.000
_cell.length_c   1.000
_cell.angle_alpha   90.00
_cell.angle_beta   90.00
_cell.angle_gamma   90.00
#
_symmetry.space_group_name_H-M   'P 1'
#
loop_
_entity.id
_entity.type
_entity.pdbx_description
1 polymer ?
#
loop_
_entity_poly.entity_id
_entity_poly.type
_entity_poly.pdbx_seq_one_letter_code
_entity_poly.pdbx_strand_id
1 'polypeptide(L)'
;MTPLVLFDSLDLSKASNESFYTTTEIIAERSDNSYKVVSDLVRKYRFELEKIAPLNSFFKKLNVNNVGRSRKIYKLNEQQTLFFIPLLGNTPAVVQFKFDLAAAFVAMRNELQARKIARAVEKPNGVTLHQAISEWEHFPRHGNTWHSIIRSLLATTVTGLTKKQIQARDTDWRKEKTLLDLLDSVEMERYKMLESIAIAMIEAGSDYEPLKVAIKATMTTKKVHTDQSKDF
;
A
#
# COMPACT_ATOMS: atom_id res chain seq x y z
N MET A 1 -11.34 -17.33 -13.28
CA MET A 1 -12.19 -16.18 -12.90
C MET A 1 -11.58 -14.94 -13.53
N THR A 2 -12.33 -14.16 -14.29
CA THR A 2 -11.81 -12.96 -14.99
C THR A 2 -11.47 -11.89 -13.95
N PRO A 3 -10.25 -11.30 -13.95
CA PRO A 3 -9.89 -10.26 -12.99
C PRO A 3 -10.77 -9.01 -13.17
N LEU A 4 -11.28 -8.47 -12.06
CA LEU A 4 -12.16 -7.28 -12.06
C LEU A 4 -11.42 -5.97 -12.31
N VAL A 5 -10.16 -5.93 -11.89
CA VAL A 5 -9.26 -4.79 -11.98
C VAL A 5 -8.04 -5.23 -12.80
N LEU A 6 -7.65 -4.38 -13.74
CA LEU A 6 -6.59 -4.59 -14.72
C LEU A 6 -5.52 -3.52 -14.58
N PHE A 7 -4.35 -3.80 -15.15
CA PHE A 7 -3.20 -2.91 -15.20
C PHE A 7 -2.44 -3.17 -16.51
N ASP A 8 -2.07 -2.11 -17.23
CA ASP A 8 -1.48 -2.23 -18.58
C ASP A 8 0.02 -2.52 -18.58
N SER A 9 0.74 -2.11 -17.54
CA SER A 9 2.20 -2.22 -17.54
C SER A 9 2.64 -3.61 -17.08
N LEU A 10 3.67 -4.15 -17.72
CA LEU A 10 4.35 -5.37 -17.26
C LEU A 10 5.12 -5.12 -15.95
N ASP A 11 5.47 -3.87 -15.66
CA ASP A 11 6.21 -3.47 -14.47
C ASP A 11 5.29 -2.70 -13.52
N LEU A 12 4.86 -3.39 -12.46
CA LEU A 12 4.03 -2.86 -11.38
C LEU A 12 4.77 -1.83 -10.50
N SER A 13 6.07 -1.63 -10.63
CA SER A 13 6.76 -0.60 -9.84
C SER A 13 6.59 0.82 -10.32
N LYS A 14 6.28 0.98 -11.60
CA LYS A 14 5.88 2.26 -12.16
C LYS A 14 4.38 2.51 -12.00
N ALA A 15 3.67 1.55 -11.40
CA ALA A 15 2.25 1.70 -11.12
C ALA A 15 2.04 2.76 -10.05
N SER A 16 1.08 3.64 -10.32
CA SER A 16 0.35 4.40 -9.30
C SER A 16 -1.01 3.75 -9.09
N ASN A 17 -1.71 4.12 -8.01
CA ASN A 17 -3.09 3.66 -7.79
C ASN A 17 -4.01 4.00 -8.97
N GLU A 18 -3.74 5.12 -9.66
CA GLU A 18 -4.48 5.58 -10.85
C GLU A 18 -4.26 4.71 -12.08
N SER A 19 -3.24 3.84 -12.05
CA SER A 19 -2.94 2.95 -13.16
C SER A 19 -3.83 1.70 -13.19
N PHE A 20 -4.51 1.40 -12.08
CA PHE A 20 -5.47 0.32 -12.00
C PHE A 20 -6.83 0.76 -12.55
N TYR A 21 -7.43 -0.08 -13.38
CA TYR A 21 -8.71 0.23 -14.02
C TYR A 21 -9.59 -0.99 -14.20
N THR A 22 -10.90 -0.77 -14.30
CA THR A 22 -11.84 -1.76 -14.84
C THR A 22 -12.33 -1.33 -16.23
N THR A 23 -13.00 -2.22 -16.95
CA THR A 23 -13.47 -1.94 -18.32
C THR A 23 -14.98 -1.96 -18.41
N THR A 24 -15.51 -1.25 -19.40
CA THR A 24 -16.95 -1.29 -19.71
C THR A 24 -17.46 -2.69 -20.05
N GLU A 25 -16.61 -3.60 -20.52
CA GLU A 25 -16.97 -5.01 -20.71
C GLU A 25 -17.15 -5.74 -19.37
N ILE A 26 -16.17 -5.64 -18.47
CA ILE A 26 -16.26 -6.23 -17.13
C ILE A 26 -17.47 -5.67 -16.39
N ILE A 27 -17.68 -4.35 -16.46
CA ILE A 27 -18.83 -3.71 -15.83
C ILE A 27 -20.13 -4.26 -16.39
N ALA A 28 -20.29 -4.34 -17.71
CA ALA A 28 -21.49 -4.88 -18.34
C ALA A 28 -21.78 -6.32 -17.90
N GLU A 29 -20.76 -7.19 -17.98
CA GLU A 29 -20.86 -8.60 -17.59
C GLU A 29 -21.22 -8.77 -16.11
N ARG A 30 -20.58 -8.03 -15.20
CA ARG A 30 -20.74 -8.23 -13.75
C ARG A 30 -21.94 -7.50 -13.16
N SER A 31 -22.43 -6.45 -13.82
CA SER A 31 -23.63 -5.73 -13.42
C SER A 31 -24.92 -6.26 -14.05
N ASP A 32 -24.83 -7.31 -14.88
CA ASP A 32 -25.94 -7.85 -15.68
C ASP A 32 -26.62 -6.79 -16.56
N ASN A 33 -25.82 -5.85 -17.06
CA ASN A 33 -26.27 -4.82 -18.00
C ASN A 33 -25.76 -5.12 -19.40
N SER A 34 -26.54 -4.77 -20.41
CA SER A 34 -26.04 -4.84 -21.78
C SER A 34 -24.85 -3.88 -21.96
N TYR A 35 -23.86 -4.31 -22.76
CA TYR A 35 -22.73 -3.44 -23.10
C TYR A 35 -23.17 -2.08 -23.65
N LYS A 36 -24.25 -2.06 -24.44
CA LYS A 36 -24.79 -0.84 -25.03
C LYS A 36 -25.21 0.15 -23.95
N VAL A 37 -25.96 -0.30 -22.94
CA VAL A 37 -26.41 0.54 -21.81
C VAL A 37 -25.20 1.14 -21.09
N VAL A 38 -24.23 0.31 -20.72
CA VAL A 38 -23.01 0.78 -20.03
C VAL A 38 -22.25 1.79 -20.90
N SER A 39 -22.03 1.48 -22.18
CA SER A 39 -21.29 2.34 -23.09
C SER A 39 -22.01 3.67 -23.37
N ASP A 40 -23.33 3.67 -23.45
CA ASP A 40 -24.11 4.89 -23.66
C ASP A 40 -24.09 5.77 -22.40
N LEU A 41 -24.11 5.15 -21.22
CA LEU A 41 -23.97 5.85 -19.94
C LEU A 41 -22.59 6.52 -19.80
N VAL A 42 -21.51 5.83 -20.19
CA VAL A 42 -20.16 6.42 -20.21
C VAL A 42 -20.10 7.63 -21.15
N ARG A 43 -20.75 7.57 -22.32
CA ARG A 43 -20.81 8.71 -23.24
C ARG A 43 -21.61 9.87 -22.66
N LYS A 44 -22.73 9.57 -21.98
CA LYS A 44 -23.59 10.56 -21.34
C LYS A 44 -22.86 11.33 -20.25
N TYR A 45 -22.10 10.64 -19.40
CA TYR A 45 -21.36 11.23 -18.27
C TYR A 45 -19.87 11.41 -18.56
N ARG A 46 -19.51 11.54 -19.83
CA ARG A 46 -18.11 11.61 -20.26
C ARG A 46 -17.39 12.81 -19.63
N PHE A 47 -18.05 13.95 -19.59
CA PHE A 47 -17.46 15.19 -19.08
C PHE A 47 -17.15 15.09 -17.58
N GLU A 48 -18.04 14.50 -16.80
CA GLU A 48 -17.85 14.25 -15.38
C GLU A 48 -16.73 13.23 -15.12
N LEU A 49 -16.65 12.17 -15.93
CA LEU A 49 -15.56 11.19 -15.84
C LEU A 49 -14.20 11.79 -16.20
N GLU A 50 -14.14 12.68 -17.19
CA GLU A 50 -12.92 13.36 -17.63
C GLU A 50 -12.45 14.44 -16.64
N LYS A 51 -13.35 15.00 -15.81
CA LYS A 51 -12.97 15.87 -14.67
C LYS A 51 -12.17 15.15 -13.60
N ILE A 52 -12.42 13.85 -13.43
CA ILE A 52 -11.72 13.02 -12.43
C ILE A 52 -10.33 12.65 -12.97
N ALA A 53 -10.27 12.09 -14.17
CA ALA A 53 -9.04 11.70 -14.84
C ALA A 53 -9.29 11.51 -16.36
N PRO A 54 -8.25 11.51 -17.20
CA PRO A 54 -8.39 11.24 -18.64
C PRO A 54 -9.10 9.91 -18.91
N LEU A 55 -10.16 9.94 -19.72
CA LEU A 55 -10.96 8.76 -20.04
C LEU A 55 -10.31 7.94 -21.18
N ASN A 56 -9.42 7.03 -20.79
CA ASN A 56 -8.71 6.16 -21.72
C ASN A 56 -9.64 5.11 -22.35
N SER A 57 -9.34 4.71 -23.58
CA SER A 57 -10.13 3.70 -24.30
C SER A 57 -9.31 3.01 -25.38
N PHE A 58 -9.74 1.81 -25.77
CA PHE A 58 -9.16 1.05 -26.87
C PHE A 58 -10.26 0.37 -27.69
N PHE A 59 -9.95 0.00 -28.92
CA PHE A 59 -10.87 -0.75 -29.77
C PHE A 59 -10.59 -2.24 -29.66
N LYS A 60 -11.61 -3.01 -29.32
CA LYS A 60 -11.57 -4.48 -29.31
C LYS A 60 -12.37 -5.03 -30.48
N LYS A 61 -11.79 -5.97 -31.23
CA LYS A 61 -12.50 -6.71 -32.30
C LYS A 61 -13.41 -7.76 -31.64
N LEU A 62 -14.63 -7.91 -32.16
CA LEU A 62 -15.62 -8.84 -31.61
C LEU A 62 -15.42 -10.29 -32.07
N ASN A 63 -14.68 -10.51 -33.16
CA ASN A 63 -14.47 -11.82 -33.74
C ASN A 63 -13.06 -12.34 -33.48
N VAL A 64 -12.95 -13.66 -33.29
CA VAL A 64 -11.70 -14.39 -33.00
C VAL A 64 -10.63 -14.14 -34.08
N ASN A 65 -11.05 -13.94 -35.33
CA ASN A 65 -10.13 -13.73 -36.46
C ASN A 65 -9.70 -12.27 -36.64
N ASN A 66 -10.02 -11.36 -35.70
CA ASN A 66 -9.77 -9.91 -35.81
C ASN A 66 -10.43 -9.19 -37.01
N VAL A 67 -11.28 -9.88 -37.77
CA VAL A 67 -12.04 -9.34 -38.90
C VAL A 67 -13.43 -8.92 -38.43
N GLY A 68 -13.89 -7.71 -38.77
CA GLY A 68 -15.25 -7.23 -38.48
C GLY A 68 -15.34 -5.98 -37.58
N ARG A 69 -16.57 -5.71 -37.08
CA ARG A 69 -16.91 -4.52 -36.29
C ARG A 69 -16.12 -4.51 -34.97
N SER A 70 -15.41 -3.42 -34.72
CA SER A 70 -14.76 -3.14 -33.44
C SER A 70 -15.69 -2.41 -32.50
N ARG A 71 -15.52 -2.67 -31.20
CA ARG A 71 -16.21 -1.98 -30.12
C ARG A 71 -15.19 -1.15 -29.34
N LYS A 72 -15.54 0.10 -29.06
CA LYS A 72 -14.72 0.99 -28.22
C LYS A 72 -14.95 0.63 -26.76
N ILE A 73 -13.92 0.15 -26.07
CA ILE A 73 -13.91 -0.22 -24.65
C ILE A 73 -13.27 0.92 -23.86
N TYR A 74 -13.96 1.40 -22.82
CA TYR A 74 -13.44 2.44 -21.95
C TYR A 74 -12.78 1.81 -20.72
N LYS A 75 -11.70 2.45 -20.25
CA LYS A 75 -10.99 2.13 -19.02
C LYS A 75 -11.44 3.13 -17.96
N LEU A 76 -11.95 2.63 -16.84
CA LEU A 76 -12.37 3.45 -15.71
C LEU A 76 -11.45 3.14 -14.53
N ASN A 77 -10.75 4.16 -14.04
CA ASN A 77 -9.94 4.03 -12.83
C ASN A 77 -10.83 3.92 -11.57
N GLU A 78 -10.22 3.75 -10.39
CA GLU A 78 -10.95 3.59 -9.12
C GLU A 78 -11.98 4.71 -8.88
N GLN A 79 -11.55 5.98 -8.96
CA GLN A 79 -12.40 7.14 -8.69
C GLN A 79 -13.53 7.29 -9.72
N GLN A 80 -13.23 7.11 -11.00
CA GLN A 80 -14.25 7.09 -12.07
C GLN A 80 -15.28 6.00 -11.83
N THR A 81 -14.85 4.84 -11.32
CA THR A 81 -15.74 3.71 -11.08
C THR A 81 -16.64 3.92 -9.86
N LEU A 82 -16.12 4.54 -8.80
CA LEU A 82 -16.92 4.97 -7.64
C LEU A 82 -18.06 5.90 -8.04
N PHE A 83 -17.82 6.81 -9.00
CA PHE A 83 -18.85 7.66 -9.55
C PHE A 83 -19.79 6.92 -10.51
N PHE A 84 -19.25 6.08 -11.39
CA PHE A 84 -19.99 5.48 -12.49
C PHE A 84 -20.93 4.34 -12.09
N ILE A 85 -20.49 3.41 -11.23
CA ILE A 85 -21.28 2.21 -10.89
C ILE A 85 -22.62 2.53 -10.21
N PRO A 86 -22.72 3.51 -9.30
CA PRO A 86 -24.00 3.94 -8.76
C PRO A 86 -25.04 4.36 -9.81
N LEU A 87 -24.60 4.87 -10.97
CA LEU A 87 -25.49 5.29 -12.06
C LEU A 87 -26.16 4.10 -12.77
N LEU A 88 -25.67 2.88 -12.58
CA LEU A 88 -26.28 1.64 -13.07
C LEU A 88 -27.45 1.17 -12.19
N GLY A 89 -27.74 1.86 -11.09
CA GLY A 89 -28.80 1.54 -10.15
C GLY A 89 -28.35 0.60 -9.01
N ASN A 90 -29.31 -0.09 -8.41
CA ASN A 90 -29.13 -0.96 -7.24
C ASN A 90 -29.79 -2.33 -7.44
N THR A 91 -29.65 -2.94 -8.61
CA THR A 91 -30.04 -4.34 -8.78
C THR A 91 -29.15 -5.24 -7.91
N PRO A 92 -29.61 -6.44 -7.50
CA PRO A 92 -28.80 -7.37 -6.71
C PRO A 92 -27.42 -7.65 -7.33
N ALA A 93 -27.37 -7.79 -8.66
CA ALA A 93 -26.11 -7.97 -9.41
C ALA A 93 -25.18 -6.74 -9.27
N VAL A 94 -25.71 -5.53 -9.40
CA VAL A 94 -24.93 -4.29 -9.23
C VAL A 94 -24.42 -4.13 -7.80
N VAL A 95 -25.22 -4.49 -6.79
CA VAL A 95 -24.81 -4.43 -5.38
C VAL A 95 -23.66 -5.39 -5.11
N GLN A 96 -23.76 -6.64 -5.58
CA GLN A 96 -22.67 -7.61 -5.44
C GLN A 96 -21.41 -7.15 -6.18
N PHE A 97 -21.58 -6.61 -7.39
CA PHE A 97 -20.45 -6.10 -8.17
C PHE A 97 -19.74 -4.94 -7.48
N LYS A 98 -20.48 -4.00 -6.86
CA LYS A 98 -19.89 -2.90 -6.06
C LYS A 98 -18.99 -3.46 -4.95
N PHE A 99 -19.47 -4.47 -4.22
CA PHE A 99 -18.71 -5.09 -3.13
C PHE A 99 -17.44 -5.77 -3.63
N ASP A 100 -17.56 -6.64 -4.63
CA ASP A 100 -16.43 -7.38 -5.19
C ASP A 100 -15.37 -6.45 -5.81
N LEU A 101 -15.82 -5.39 -6.48
CA LEU A 101 -14.94 -4.44 -7.13
C LEU A 101 -14.17 -3.58 -6.13
N ALA A 102 -14.83 -3.13 -5.05
CA ALA A 102 -14.16 -2.41 -3.97
C ALA A 102 -13.07 -3.28 -3.33
N ALA A 103 -13.36 -4.55 -3.05
CA ALA A 103 -12.37 -5.49 -2.53
C ALA A 103 -11.19 -5.69 -3.50
N ALA A 104 -11.46 -5.77 -4.81
CA ALA A 104 -10.43 -5.94 -5.83
C ALA A 104 -9.48 -4.73 -5.92
N PHE A 105 -9.99 -3.49 -5.88
CA PHE A 105 -9.14 -2.29 -5.87
C PHE A 105 -8.29 -2.20 -4.60
N VAL A 106 -8.85 -2.53 -3.44
CA VAL A 106 -8.10 -2.57 -2.16
C VAL A 106 -6.98 -3.60 -2.23
N ALA A 107 -7.25 -4.80 -2.76
CA ALA A 107 -6.24 -5.85 -2.91
C ALA A 107 -5.07 -5.38 -3.81
N MET A 108 -5.38 -4.76 -4.96
CA MET A 108 -4.37 -4.25 -5.89
C MET A 108 -3.51 -3.14 -5.28
N ARG A 109 -4.13 -2.22 -4.51
CA ARG A 109 -3.42 -1.16 -3.78
C ARG A 109 -2.46 -1.75 -2.74
N ASN A 110 -2.94 -2.72 -1.96
CA ASN A 110 -2.13 -3.37 -0.93
C ASN A 110 -0.95 -4.13 -1.54
N GLU A 111 -1.16 -4.80 -2.68
CA GLU A 111 -0.10 -5.51 -3.41
C GLU A 111 0.97 -4.55 -3.94
N LEU A 112 0.55 -3.43 -4.55
CA LEU A 112 1.45 -2.39 -5.03
C LEU A 112 2.30 -1.84 -3.87
N GLN A 113 1.68 -1.56 -2.73
CA GLN A 113 2.38 -1.08 -1.54
C GLN A 113 3.37 -2.11 -1.00
N ALA A 114 2.96 -3.38 -0.89
CA ALA A 114 3.84 -4.47 -0.44
C ALA A 114 5.07 -4.61 -1.35
N ARG A 115 4.90 -4.47 -2.67
CA ARG A 115 6.00 -4.53 -3.64
C ARG A 115 6.94 -3.33 -3.54
N LYS A 116 6.41 -2.11 -3.30
CA LYS A 116 7.24 -0.92 -3.06
C LYS A 116 8.12 -1.12 -1.82
N ILE A 117 7.54 -1.64 -0.74
CA ILE A 117 8.26 -1.96 0.49
C ILE A 117 9.34 -3.01 0.20
N ALA A 118 9.00 -4.12 -0.46
CA ALA A 118 9.96 -5.19 -0.77
C ALA A 118 11.16 -4.68 -1.59
N ARG A 119 10.93 -3.82 -2.60
CA ARG A 119 12.01 -3.25 -3.42
C ARG A 119 12.92 -2.30 -2.66
N ALA A 120 12.36 -1.47 -1.77
CA ALA A 120 13.16 -0.59 -0.93
C ALA A 120 13.96 -1.39 0.13
N VAL A 121 13.49 -2.57 0.51
CA VAL A 121 14.28 -3.52 1.33
C VAL A 121 15.41 -4.16 0.51
N GLU A 122 15.18 -4.57 -0.74
CA GLU A 122 16.19 -5.22 -1.60
C GLU A 122 17.29 -4.27 -2.09
N LYS A 123 16.93 -3.02 -2.38
CA LYS A 123 17.88 -1.95 -2.70
C LYS A 123 17.85 -0.95 -1.55
N PRO A 124 18.67 -1.13 -0.50
CA PRO A 124 18.88 -0.08 0.47
C PRO A 124 19.50 1.10 -0.30
N ASN A 125 18.68 2.05 -0.69
CA ASN A 125 19.19 3.37 -1.05
C ASN A 125 19.97 3.84 0.18
N GLY A 126 21.14 4.47 0.01
CA GLY A 126 21.96 4.97 1.12
C GLY A 126 21.29 6.08 1.97
N VAL A 127 19.95 6.17 1.92
CA VAL A 127 19.09 7.10 2.63
C VAL A 127 19.05 6.66 4.09
N THR A 128 19.47 7.58 4.95
CA THR A 128 19.41 7.37 6.41
C THR A 128 17.96 7.49 6.89
N LEU A 129 17.62 6.84 8.02
CA LEU A 129 16.31 7.03 8.66
C LEU A 129 15.98 8.50 8.91
N HIS A 130 17.00 9.29 9.27
CA HIS A 130 16.83 10.73 9.45
C HIS A 130 16.43 11.44 8.15
N GLN A 131 17.04 11.08 7.02
CA GLN A 131 16.67 11.66 5.74
C GLN A 131 15.26 11.23 5.32
N ALA A 132 14.95 9.93 5.40
CA ALA A 132 13.63 9.40 5.06
C ALA A 132 12.50 10.08 5.86
N ILE A 133 12.69 10.29 7.16
CA ILE A 133 11.71 10.98 8.01
C ILE A 133 11.58 12.46 7.63
N SER A 134 12.69 13.13 7.36
CA SER A 134 12.69 14.56 7.02
C SER A 134 12.02 14.84 5.66
N GLU A 135 12.11 13.91 4.72
CA GLU A 135 11.49 14.00 3.39
C GLU A 135 10.07 13.42 3.33
N TRP A 136 9.58 12.87 4.45
CA TRP A 136 8.28 12.21 4.52
C TRP A 136 7.13 13.20 4.33
N GLU A 137 6.12 12.84 3.53
CA GLU A 137 4.92 13.66 3.30
C GLU A 137 4.22 14.09 4.60
N HIS A 138 4.25 13.24 5.64
CA HIS A 138 3.63 13.53 6.94
C HIS A 138 4.55 14.32 7.90
N PHE A 139 5.78 14.65 7.50
CA PHE A 139 6.72 15.40 8.33
C PHE A 139 6.12 16.70 8.90
N PRO A 140 5.40 17.55 8.12
CA PRO A 140 4.87 18.83 8.64
C PRO A 140 3.91 18.69 9.83
N ARG A 141 3.28 17.52 10.03
CA ARG A 141 2.30 17.29 11.10
C ARG A 141 2.92 17.35 12.50
N HIS A 142 4.13 16.83 12.66
CA HIS A 142 4.81 16.74 13.96
C HIS A 142 6.30 17.18 13.91
N GLY A 143 6.80 17.53 12.72
CA GLY A 143 8.16 18.02 12.47
C GLY A 143 9.21 17.10 13.06
N ASN A 144 10.15 17.69 13.79
CA ASN A 144 11.26 16.97 14.43
C ASN A 144 10.82 15.90 15.44
N THR A 145 9.58 15.95 15.94
CA THR A 145 9.04 14.95 16.86
C THR A 145 8.96 13.57 16.21
N TRP A 146 8.82 13.49 14.88
CA TRP A 146 8.77 12.22 14.15
C TRP A 146 10.03 11.38 14.32
N HIS A 147 11.20 12.02 14.37
CA HIS A 147 12.47 11.34 14.64
C HIS A 147 12.45 10.64 15.99
N SER A 148 11.93 11.31 17.02
CA SER A 148 11.81 10.74 18.37
C SER A 148 10.76 9.63 18.43
N ILE A 149 9.61 9.83 17.79
CA ILE A 149 8.52 8.85 17.74
C ILE A 149 9.00 7.55 17.09
N ILE A 150 9.60 7.63 15.89
CA ILE A 150 10.01 6.45 15.14
C ILE A 150 11.19 5.76 15.83
N ARG A 151 12.23 6.50 16.26
CA ARG A 151 13.36 5.89 16.99
C ARG A 151 12.92 5.22 18.30
N SER A 152 12.02 5.84 19.05
CA SER A 152 11.50 5.24 20.28
C SER A 152 10.63 4.02 20.02
N LEU A 153 9.81 4.03 18.96
CA LEU A 153 9.03 2.86 18.55
C LEU A 153 9.95 1.68 18.19
N LEU A 154 11.00 1.91 17.40
CA LEU A 154 11.97 0.88 17.04
C LEU A 154 12.65 0.32 18.29
N ALA A 155 13.22 1.18 19.13
CA ALA A 155 13.95 0.75 20.34
C ALA A 155 13.06 0.01 21.35
N THR A 156 11.83 0.49 21.59
CA THR A 156 10.87 -0.19 22.49
C THR A 156 10.41 -1.53 21.93
N THR A 157 10.32 -1.66 20.61
CA THR A 157 9.91 -2.91 19.96
C THR A 157 11.02 -3.97 19.98
N VAL A 158 12.27 -3.55 19.79
CA VAL A 158 13.44 -4.45 19.87
C VAL A 158 13.66 -4.99 21.28
N THR A 159 13.62 -4.09 22.27
CA THR A 159 13.94 -4.40 23.66
C THR A 159 12.77 -5.06 24.40
N GLY A 160 11.54 -4.86 23.92
CA GLY A 160 10.31 -5.22 24.64
C GLY A 160 10.07 -4.36 25.89
N LEU A 161 10.88 -3.32 26.09
CA LEU A 161 10.84 -2.42 27.24
C LEU A 161 10.23 -1.08 26.86
N THR A 162 9.73 -0.36 27.85
CA THR A 162 9.31 1.04 27.68
C THR A 162 10.51 1.97 27.57
N LYS A 163 10.35 3.14 26.94
CA LYS A 163 11.43 4.15 26.82
C LYS A 163 12.08 4.48 28.18
N LYS A 164 11.28 4.58 29.25
CA LYS A 164 11.78 4.84 30.61
C LYS A 164 12.66 3.70 31.14
N GLN A 165 12.30 2.45 30.86
CA GLN A 165 13.08 1.28 31.27
C GLN A 165 14.40 1.17 30.48
N ILE A 166 14.41 1.54 29.21
CA ILE A 166 15.65 1.60 28.42
C ILE A 166 16.56 2.69 28.98
N GLN A 167 16.01 3.88 29.25
CA GLN A 167 16.76 4.98 29.86
C GLN A 167 17.30 4.63 31.27
N ALA A 168 16.57 3.80 32.03
CA ALA A 168 17.04 3.32 33.33
C ALA A 168 18.23 2.35 33.25
N ARG A 169 18.58 1.83 32.05
CA ARG A 169 19.84 1.11 31.82
C ARG A 169 21.06 2.04 31.84
N ASP A 170 20.85 3.35 31.75
CA ASP A 170 21.93 4.31 31.81
C ASP A 170 22.48 4.40 33.25
N THR A 171 23.58 3.71 33.48
CA THR A 171 24.29 3.69 34.76
C THR A 171 25.29 4.84 34.90
N ASP A 172 25.46 5.70 33.88
CA ASP A 172 26.54 6.69 33.82
C ASP A 172 26.00 8.12 33.83
N TRP A 173 26.11 8.80 34.98
CA TRP A 173 25.59 10.15 35.20
C TRP A 173 26.35 11.26 34.44
N ARG A 174 27.45 10.92 33.74
CA ARG A 174 28.41 11.90 33.19
C ARG A 174 28.06 12.43 31.80
N LYS A 175 27.24 11.71 31.01
CA LYS A 175 26.79 12.13 29.67
C LYS A 175 25.41 11.53 29.40
N GLU A 176 24.45 12.35 28.96
CA GLU A 176 23.18 11.83 28.45
C GLU A 176 23.45 10.94 27.24
N LYS A 177 23.32 9.63 27.42
CA LYS A 177 23.43 8.67 26.32
C LYS A 177 22.17 8.71 25.47
N THR A 178 22.36 8.63 24.14
CA THR A 178 21.22 8.54 23.23
C THR A 178 20.54 7.20 23.45
N LEU A 179 19.24 7.10 23.16
CA LEU A 179 18.50 5.85 23.28
C LEU A 179 19.19 4.68 22.54
N LEU A 180 19.92 4.96 21.45
CA LEU A 180 20.70 4.01 20.66
C LEU A 180 21.94 3.47 21.38
N ASP A 181 22.57 4.28 22.24
CA ASP A 181 23.79 3.92 22.96
C ASP A 181 23.52 2.95 24.13
N LEU A 182 22.24 2.72 24.44
CA LEU A 182 21.75 1.86 25.54
C LEU A 182 21.20 0.51 25.06
N LEU A 183 21.28 0.22 23.76
CA LEU A 183 20.95 -1.10 23.21
C LEU A 183 22.19 -2.01 23.20
N ASP A 184 21.98 -3.29 23.48
CA ASP A 184 23.03 -4.30 23.34
C ASP A 184 23.32 -4.62 21.84
N SER A 185 24.35 -5.42 21.56
CA SER A 185 24.73 -5.74 20.17
C SER A 185 23.65 -6.48 19.38
N VAL A 186 22.91 -7.39 20.03
CA VAL A 186 21.83 -8.18 19.41
C VAL A 186 20.60 -7.30 19.17
N GLU A 187 20.28 -6.44 20.13
CA GLU A 187 19.26 -5.42 20.05
C GLU A 187 19.60 -4.41 18.93
N MET A 188 20.86 -4.00 18.78
CA MET A 188 21.29 -3.09 17.72
C MET A 188 21.18 -3.69 16.32
N GLU A 189 21.47 -4.99 16.14
CA GLU A 189 21.23 -5.66 14.85
C GLU A 189 19.75 -5.71 14.49
N ARG A 190 18.90 -6.04 15.48
CA ARG A 190 17.44 -6.02 15.32
C ARG A 190 16.92 -4.61 15.05
N TYR A 191 17.50 -3.60 15.69
CA TYR A 191 17.18 -2.20 15.46
C TYR A 191 17.48 -1.81 14.01
N LYS A 192 18.67 -2.15 13.50
CA LYS A 192 19.05 -1.89 12.10
C LYS A 192 18.13 -2.58 11.09
N MET A 193 17.70 -3.82 11.39
CA MET A 193 16.72 -4.53 10.57
C MET A 193 15.36 -3.83 10.55
N LEU A 194 14.87 -3.35 11.70
CA LEU A 194 13.62 -2.60 11.73
C LEU A 194 13.77 -1.19 11.13
N GLU A 195 14.95 -0.59 11.26
CA GLU A 195 15.28 0.70 10.66
C GLU A 195 15.23 0.62 9.13
N SER A 196 15.79 -0.41 8.51
CA SER A 196 15.69 -0.60 7.05
C SER A 196 14.25 -0.82 6.59
N ILE A 197 13.46 -1.58 7.35
CA ILE A 197 12.02 -1.77 7.07
C ILE A 197 11.28 -0.43 7.20
N ALA A 198 11.58 0.36 8.24
CA ALA A 198 10.94 1.64 8.48
C ALA A 198 11.26 2.65 7.36
N ILE A 199 12.52 2.73 6.93
CA ILE A 199 12.95 3.54 5.78
C ILE A 199 12.16 3.11 4.54
N ALA A 200 12.13 1.82 4.23
CA ALA A 200 11.42 1.29 3.06
C ALA A 200 9.92 1.63 3.07
N MET A 201 9.26 1.57 4.24
CA MET A 201 7.85 1.91 4.37
C MET A 201 7.59 3.41 4.22
N ILE A 202 8.47 4.26 4.75
CA ILE A 202 8.38 5.72 4.63
C ILE A 202 8.59 6.13 3.17
N GLU A 203 9.64 5.61 2.51
CA GLU A 203 9.90 5.86 1.09
C GLU A 203 8.75 5.36 0.19
N ALA A 204 8.08 4.27 0.58
CA ALA A 204 6.89 3.78 -0.11
C ALA A 204 5.63 4.65 0.09
N GLY A 205 5.69 5.70 0.92
CA GLY A 205 4.58 6.60 1.23
C GLY A 205 3.58 6.04 2.24
N SER A 206 4.03 5.16 3.15
CA SER A 206 3.14 4.59 4.17
C SER A 206 2.85 5.58 5.30
N ASP A 207 1.61 5.54 5.82
CA ASP A 207 1.21 6.22 7.05
C ASP A 207 1.89 5.65 8.31
N TYR A 208 1.83 6.41 9.42
CA TYR A 208 2.41 6.00 10.71
C TYR A 208 1.77 4.73 11.31
N GLU A 209 0.44 4.58 11.25
CA GLU A 209 -0.21 3.45 11.92
C GLU A 209 0.13 2.10 11.24
N PRO A 210 0.11 1.97 9.90
CA PRO A 210 0.63 0.79 9.21
C PRO A 210 2.10 0.50 9.56
N LEU A 211 2.95 1.53 9.59
CA LEU A 211 4.37 1.41 9.98
C LEU A 211 4.52 0.81 11.40
N LYS A 212 3.76 1.32 12.35
CA LYS A 212 3.75 0.85 13.74
C LYS A 212 3.27 -0.58 13.90
N VAL A 213 2.24 -0.97 13.16
CA VAL A 213 1.74 -2.35 13.17
C VAL A 213 2.79 -3.31 12.60
N ALA A 214 3.39 -2.96 11.45
CA ALA A 214 4.42 -3.78 10.80
C ALA A 214 5.65 -3.98 11.69
N ILE A 215 6.17 -2.91 12.29
CA ILE A 215 7.32 -2.95 13.21
C ILE A 215 7.07 -3.89 14.41
N LYS A 216 5.85 -3.86 14.98
CA LYS A 216 5.51 -4.75 16.10
C LYS A 216 5.36 -6.20 15.65
N ALA A 217 4.76 -6.44 14.49
CA ALA A 217 4.52 -7.78 13.97
C ALA A 217 5.83 -8.54 13.64
N THR A 218 6.83 -7.85 13.09
CA THR A 218 8.13 -8.44 12.71
C THR A 218 8.92 -8.98 13.91
N MET A 219 8.71 -8.46 15.12
CA MET A 219 9.30 -9.03 16.34
C MET A 219 8.49 -10.19 16.93
N THR A 220 7.16 -10.20 16.76
CA THR A 220 6.32 -11.32 17.23
C THR A 220 6.56 -12.62 16.47
N THR A 221 6.87 -12.55 15.17
CA THR A 221 7.18 -13.73 14.35
C THR A 221 8.58 -14.31 14.61
N LYS A 222 9.48 -13.55 15.22
CA LYS A 222 10.85 -13.98 15.56
C LYS A 222 10.99 -14.52 17.00
N LYS A 223 9.90 -14.61 17.79
CA LYS A 223 9.85 -15.42 19.01
C LYS A 223 9.80 -16.92 18.63
N VAL A 224 10.89 -17.45 18.09
CA VAL A 224 11.11 -18.90 17.96
C VAL A 224 11.90 -19.36 19.19
N HIS A 225 11.29 -20.32 19.90
CA HIS A 225 11.86 -21.28 20.86
C HIS A 225 13.22 -20.94 21.48
N THR A 226 13.22 -20.49 22.74
CA THR A 226 14.29 -20.87 23.66
C THR A 226 13.75 -22.06 24.44
N ASP A 227 14.07 -23.25 23.92
CA ASP A 227 13.79 -24.51 24.59
C ASP A 227 14.59 -24.56 25.89
N GLN A 228 13.93 -25.03 26.94
CA GLN A 228 14.53 -25.19 28.25
C GLN A 228 15.52 -26.36 28.19
N SER A 229 16.82 -26.07 28.14
CA SER A 229 17.80 -27.04 28.65
C SER A 229 17.89 -26.88 30.17
N LYS A 230 17.04 -27.64 30.87
CA LYS A 230 17.46 -28.24 32.13
C LYS A 230 18.54 -29.24 31.77
N ASP A 231 19.72 -29.06 32.33
CA ASP A 231 20.57 -30.12 32.87
C ASP A 231 21.79 -29.45 33.50
N PHE A 232 21.82 -29.43 34.84
CA PHE A 232 22.91 -29.86 35.72
C PHE A 232 22.46 -29.72 37.18
#